data_AF-A0A5C7ER24-F1
#
_entry.id   AF-A0A5C7ER24-F1
#
_cell.length_a   1.000
_cell.length_b   1.000
_cell.length_c   1.000
_cell.angle_alpha   90.00
_cell.angle_beta   90.00
_cell.angle_gamma   90.00
#
_symmetry.space_group_name_H-M   'P 1'
#
loop_
_entity.id
_entity.type
_entity.pdbx_description
1 polymer ?
#
loop_
_entity_poly.entity_id
_entity_poly.type
_entity_poly.pdbx_seq_one_letter_code
_entity_poly.pdbx_strand_id
1 'polypeptide(L)'
;MASISFDTHKFIRRLQQAGVSEAQAEAIVDAFREAYGEAELATKQDLRALEMKLEARFEALKGEMTLIKWMLGLLLGGVLALILKAFFPG
;
A
#
# COMPACT_ATOMS: atom_id res chain seq x y z
N MET A 1 13.38 -3.93 -8.89
CA MET A 1 13.07 -5.22 -8.23
C MET A 1 14.13 -5.53 -7.19
N ALA A 2 13.77 -5.68 -5.92
CA ALA A 2 14.71 -6.26 -4.94
C ALA A 2 14.68 -7.77 -5.15
N SER A 3 15.61 -8.31 -5.96
CA SER A 3 15.71 -9.74 -6.15
C SER A 3 16.15 -10.37 -4.84
N ILE A 4 15.30 -11.18 -4.23
CA ILE A 4 15.77 -12.15 -3.24
C ILE A 4 16.68 -13.10 -4.03
N SER A 5 18.00 -12.99 -3.84
CA SER A 5 18.96 -13.81 -4.57
C SER A 5 18.80 -15.27 -4.14
N PHE A 6 18.18 -16.09 -4.98
CA PHE A 6 18.09 -17.52 -4.77
C PHE A 6 19.41 -18.19 -5.17
N ASP A 7 20.23 -18.52 -4.17
CA ASP A 7 21.49 -19.25 -4.34
C ASP A 7 21.22 -20.74 -4.54
N THR A 8 21.08 -21.12 -5.81
CA THR A 8 20.86 -22.50 -6.25
C THR A 8 21.92 -23.44 -5.74
N HIS A 9 23.20 -23.05 -5.80
CA HIS A 9 24.29 -23.92 -5.40
C HIS A 9 24.24 -24.22 -3.91
N LYS A 10 23.96 -23.21 -3.07
CA LYS A 10 23.76 -23.41 -1.63
C LYS A 10 22.53 -24.26 -1.29
N PHE A 11 21.46 -24.13 -2.08
CA PHE A 11 20.24 -24.93 -1.90
C PHE A 11 20.49 -26.41 -2.23
N ILE A 12 21.10 -26.69 -3.40
CA ILE A 12 21.48 -28.06 -3.81
C ILE A 12 22.39 -28.69 -2.75
N ARG A 13 23.43 -27.96 -2.28
CA ARG A 13 24.34 -28.48 -1.26
C ARG A 13 23.65 -28.87 0.04
N ARG A 14 22.63 -28.09 0.47
CA ARG A 14 21.85 -28.41 1.67
C ARG A 14 21.03 -29.68 1.51
N LEU A 15 20.42 -29.88 0.34
CA LEU A 15 19.68 -31.11 0.04
C LEU A 15 20.62 -32.32 0.03
N GLN A 16 21.80 -32.19 -0.60
CA GLN A 16 22.83 -33.23 -0.61
C GLN A 16 23.32 -33.57 0.82
N GLN A 17 23.56 -32.57 1.66
CA GLN A 17 23.92 -32.77 3.07
C GLN A 17 22.82 -33.47 3.88
N ALA A 18 21.57 -33.35 3.46
CA ALA A 18 20.42 -34.06 4.04
C ALA A 18 20.21 -35.48 3.45
N GLY A 19 21.09 -35.93 2.55
CA GLY A 19 21.03 -37.26 1.94
C GLY A 19 20.22 -37.36 0.65
N VAL A 20 19.79 -36.22 0.07
CA VAL A 20 19.14 -36.19 -1.25
C VAL A 20 20.20 -36.38 -2.34
N SER A 21 19.91 -37.20 -3.35
CA SER A 21 20.84 -37.38 -4.47
C SER A 21 20.99 -36.09 -5.29
N GLU A 22 22.11 -35.92 -5.97
CA GLU A 22 22.38 -34.73 -6.80
C GLU A 22 21.28 -34.48 -7.84
N ALA A 23 20.90 -35.51 -8.58
CA ALA A 23 19.83 -35.42 -9.58
C ALA A 23 18.46 -35.01 -8.98
N GLN A 24 18.14 -35.50 -7.77
CA GLN A 24 16.92 -35.09 -7.07
C GLN A 24 17.03 -33.66 -6.53
N ALA A 25 18.19 -33.27 -6.03
CA ALA A 25 18.42 -31.93 -5.50
C ALA A 25 18.32 -30.87 -6.59
N GLU A 26 18.85 -31.13 -7.78
CA GLU A 26 18.68 -30.29 -8.96
C GLU A 26 17.21 -30.19 -9.37
N ALA A 27 16.51 -31.32 -9.52
CA ALA A 27 15.10 -31.34 -9.91
C ALA A 27 14.19 -30.57 -8.92
N ILE A 28 14.45 -30.70 -7.61
CA ILE A 28 13.70 -29.97 -6.57
C ILE A 28 13.96 -28.46 -6.69
N VAL A 29 15.20 -28.05 -6.93
CA VAL A 29 15.56 -26.65 -7.05
C VAL A 29 14.96 -26.02 -8.30
N ASP A 30 14.96 -26.73 -9.41
CA ASP A 30 14.38 -26.24 -10.66
C ASP A 30 12.87 -26.07 -10.53
N ALA A 31 12.16 -27.08 -9.98
CA ALA A 31 10.72 -26.96 -9.71
C ALA A 31 10.41 -25.82 -8.73
N PHE A 32 11.26 -25.60 -7.72
CA PHE A 32 11.10 -24.50 -6.77
C PHE A 32 11.32 -23.15 -7.43
N ARG A 33 12.31 -23.02 -8.32
CA ARG A 33 12.56 -21.79 -9.08
C ARG A 33 11.43 -21.45 -10.03
N GLU A 34 10.86 -22.44 -10.70
CA GLU A 34 9.72 -22.27 -11.59
C GLU A 34 8.51 -21.75 -10.80
N ALA A 35 8.16 -22.43 -9.69
CA ALA A 35 7.07 -22.00 -8.81
C ALA A 35 7.30 -20.61 -8.18
N TYR A 36 8.56 -20.26 -7.84
CA TYR A 36 8.90 -18.95 -7.27
C TYR A 36 8.95 -17.85 -8.34
N GLY A 37 9.30 -18.18 -9.58
CA GLY A 37 9.31 -17.27 -10.72
C GLY A 37 7.90 -16.92 -11.21
N GLU A 38 6.94 -17.83 -11.04
CA GLU A 38 5.52 -17.61 -11.32
C GLU A 38 4.79 -16.86 -10.20
N ALA A 39 5.41 -16.72 -9.01
CA ALA A 39 4.81 -15.96 -7.92
C ALA A 39 4.83 -14.46 -8.25
N GLU A 40 3.68 -13.91 -8.67
CA GLU A 40 3.48 -12.46 -8.78
C GLU A 40 3.51 -11.81 -7.38
N LEU A 41 4.71 -11.47 -6.92
CA LEU A 41 4.89 -10.74 -5.67
C LEU A 41 4.86 -9.23 -5.93
N ALA A 42 4.02 -8.52 -5.18
CA ALA A 42 4.02 -7.06 -5.19
C ALA A 42 5.43 -6.53 -4.87
N THR A 43 5.99 -5.73 -5.78
CA THR A 43 7.34 -5.20 -5.61
C THR A 43 7.34 -4.01 -4.65
N LYS A 44 8.52 -3.64 -4.13
CA LYS A 44 8.68 -2.40 -3.35
C LYS A 44 8.23 -1.16 -4.14
N GLN A 45 8.32 -1.18 -5.47
CA GLN A 45 7.86 -0.08 -6.31
C GLN A 45 6.34 -0.01 -6.35
N ASP A 46 5.66 -1.16 -6.40
CA ASP A 46 4.20 -1.23 -6.35
C ASP A 46 3.66 -0.75 -5.00
N LEU A 47 4.32 -1.13 -3.90
CA LEU A 47 3.99 -0.62 -2.56
C LEU A 47 4.16 0.90 -2.47
N ARG A 48 5.27 1.46 -2.97
CA ARG A 48 5.48 2.92 -2.99
C ARG A 48 4.45 3.64 -3.87
N ALA A 49 4.10 3.07 -5.02
CA ALA A 49 3.07 3.62 -5.89
C ALA A 49 1.70 3.63 -5.19
N LEU A 50 1.39 2.57 -4.45
CA LEU A 50 0.17 2.47 -3.65
C LEU A 50 0.15 3.51 -2.51
N GLU A 51 1.27 3.65 -1.79
CA GLU A 51 1.44 4.64 -0.71
C GLU A 51 1.20 6.07 -1.21
N MET A 52 1.87 6.47 -2.30
CA MET A 52 1.67 7.79 -2.92
C MET A 52 0.23 8.02 -3.37
N LYS A 53 -0.42 6.98 -3.92
CA LYS A 53 -1.82 7.05 -4.36
C LYS A 53 -2.77 7.22 -3.16
N LEU A 54 -2.47 6.57 -2.03
CA LEU A 54 -3.24 6.72 -0.80
C LEU A 54 -3.07 8.12 -0.21
N GLU A 55 -1.84 8.62 -0.11
CA GLU A 55 -1.55 9.97 0.39
C GLU A 55 -2.28 11.04 -0.42
N ALA A 56 -2.21 10.95 -1.76
CA ALA A 56 -2.90 11.89 -2.64
C ALA A 56 -4.42 11.89 -2.43
N ARG A 57 -5.03 10.71 -2.25
CA ARG A 57 -6.46 10.58 -1.96
C ARG A 57 -6.82 11.14 -0.58
N PHE A 58 -5.99 10.90 0.42
CA PHE A 58 -6.18 11.45 1.76
C PHE A 58 -6.12 12.97 1.76
N GLU A 59 -5.18 13.58 1.03
CA GLU A 59 -5.11 15.04 0.93
C GLU A 59 -6.28 15.64 0.17
N ALA A 60 -6.76 14.98 -0.90
CA ALA A 60 -7.99 15.39 -1.56
C ALA A 60 -9.19 15.40 -0.59
N LEU A 61 -9.37 14.33 0.19
CA LEU A 61 -10.45 14.22 1.19
C LEU A 61 -10.33 15.27 2.30
N LYS A 62 -9.10 15.57 2.77
CA LYS A 62 -8.88 16.64 3.75
C LYS A 62 -9.25 18.01 3.18
N GLY A 63 -8.94 18.26 1.90
CA GLY A 63 -9.33 19.47 1.19
C GLY A 63 -10.86 19.63 1.14
N GLU A 64 -11.57 18.60 0.69
CA GLU A 64 -13.05 18.58 0.65
C GLU A 64 -13.66 18.79 2.03
N MET A 65 -13.13 18.11 3.06
CA MET A 65 -13.57 18.27 4.44
C MET A 65 -13.35 19.71 4.96
N THR A 66 -12.23 20.34 4.59
CA THR A 66 -11.92 21.71 4.98
C THR A 66 -12.89 22.69 4.33
N LEU A 67 -13.19 22.51 3.04
CA LEU A 67 -14.20 23.29 2.33
C LEU A 67 -15.57 23.18 3.01
N ILE A 68 -16.01 21.95 3.31
CA ILE A 68 -17.28 21.70 4.00
C ILE A 68 -17.33 22.40 5.35
N LYS A 69 -16.25 22.36 6.14
CA LYS A 69 -16.18 23.06 7.43
C LYS A 69 -16.36 24.58 7.28
N TRP A 70 -15.74 25.19 6.27
CA TRP A 70 -15.90 26.62 5.99
C TRP A 70 -17.30 26.98 5.52
N MET A 71 -17.90 26.17 4.64
CA MET A 71 -19.28 26.36 4.20
C MET A 71 -20.26 26.26 5.36
N LEU A 72 -20.09 25.25 6.23
CA LEU A 72 -20.91 25.09 7.44
C LEU A 72 -20.72 26.28 8.39
N GLY A 73 -19.48 26.75 8.60
CA GLY A 73 -19.20 27.95 9.40
C GLY A 73 -19.89 29.20 8.85
N LEU A 74 -19.85 29.41 7.53
CA LEU A 74 -20.53 30.52 6.87
C LEU A 74 -22.05 30.41 6.98
N LEU A 75 -22.62 29.22 6.78
CA LEU A 75 -24.06 28.98 6.93
C LEU A 75 -24.53 29.22 8.37
N LEU A 76 -23.81 28.66 9.36
CA LEU A 76 -24.13 28.85 10.78
C LEU A 76 -24.00 30.32 11.19
N GLY A 77 -22.92 31.00 10.74
CA GLY A 77 -22.73 32.43 10.98
C GLY A 77 -23.82 33.28 10.34
N GLY A 78 -24.21 32.97 9.10
CA GLY A 78 -25.30 33.64 8.39
C GLY A 78 -26.65 33.46 9.10
N VAL A 79 -26.99 32.23 9.49
CA VAL A 79 -28.20 31.94 10.27
C VAL A 79 -28.18 32.68 11.61
N LEU A 80 -27.06 32.67 12.32
CA LEU A 80 -26.92 33.38 13.59
C LEU A 80 -27.10 34.90 13.42
N ALA A 81 -26.54 35.49 12.37
CA ALA A 81 -26.71 36.92 12.06
C ALA A 81 -28.18 37.28 11.78
N LEU A 82 -28.91 36.41 11.05
CA LEU A 82 -30.34 36.60 10.81
C LEU A 82 -31.15 36.51 12.10
N ILE A 83 -30.84 35.54 12.98
CA ILE A 83 -31.48 35.41 14.29
C ILE A 83 -31.23 36.68 15.12
N LEU A 84 -29.98 37.14 15.22
CA LEU A 84 -29.66 38.36 15.97
C LEU A 84 -30.42 39.58 15.42
N LYS A 85 -30.47 39.76 14.10
CA LYS A 85 -31.22 40.88 13.49
C LYS A 85 -32.73 40.78 13.73
N ALA A 86 -33.30 39.58 13.74
CA ALA A 86 -34.73 39.38 13.95
C ALA A 86 -35.15 39.63 15.41
N PHE A 87 -34.34 39.23 16.38
CA PHE A 87 -34.68 39.30 17.81
C PHE A 87 -34.09 40.53 18.53
N PHE A 88 -33.04 41.17 17.98
CA PHE A 88 -32.39 42.36 18.54
C PHE A 88 -32.19 43.44 17.46
N PRO A 89 -33.26 44.07 16.96
CA PRO A 89 -33.20 45.02 15.84
C PRO A 89 -32.69 46.43 16.21
N GLY A 90 -32.19 46.61 17.44
CA GLY A 90 -31.80 47.91 18.02
C GLY A 90 -30.73 48.68 17.25
#